data_AF-A0A937YSH8-F1
#
_entry.id   AF-A0A937YSH8-F1
#
_cell.length_a   1.000
_cell.length_b   1.000
_cell.length_c   1.000
_cell.angle_alpha   90.00
_cell.angle_beta   90.00
_cell.angle_gamma   90.00
#
_symmetry.space_group_name_H-M   'P 1'
#
loop_
_entity.id
_entity.type
_entity.pdbx_description
1 polymer ?
#
loop_
_entity_poly.entity_id
_entity_poly.type
_entity_poly.pdbx_seq_one_letter_code
_entity_poly.pdbx_strand_id
1 'polypeptide(L)'
;MRLRPRWMPEAIHRGSDPNVGARLTQLTSGALVSQCIYCEERYTSADGRYIAILRGPTGYAPGESLWVADLETSQVAPTGCLLAGYPASNPFGDGLFFEAAGTGDRRVLMRFDLATWELEEACDLSACPATRYPVCSVSPDERYFLGNYRIAGDL
;
A
#
# COMPACT_ATOMS: atom_id res chain seq x y z
N MET A 1 8.31 14.07 4.63
CA MET A 1 7.28 15.08 4.29
C MET A 1 5.93 14.59 4.77
N ARG A 2 5.11 15.45 5.38
CA ARG A 2 3.75 15.07 5.81
C ARG A 2 2.72 15.31 4.71
N LEU A 3 2.02 14.26 4.29
CA LEU A 3 0.95 14.31 3.31
C LEU A 3 -0.33 14.90 3.94
N ARG A 4 -1.16 15.54 3.11
CA ARG A 4 -2.47 16.06 3.52
C ARG A 4 -3.57 15.29 2.79
N PRO A 5 -4.26 14.36 3.47
CA PRO A 5 -5.30 13.57 2.82
C PRO A 5 -6.47 14.44 2.39
N ARG A 6 -6.96 14.19 1.17
CA ARG A 6 -8.28 14.64 0.72
C ARG A 6 -9.24 13.47 0.82
N TRP A 7 -9.93 13.37 1.95
CA TRP A 7 -10.91 12.33 2.21
C TRP A 7 -12.13 12.46 1.31
N MET A 8 -12.61 11.33 0.82
CA MET A 8 -13.82 11.22 0.01
C MET A 8 -14.68 10.04 0.46
N PRO A 9 -16.02 10.20 0.42
CA PRO A 9 -16.93 9.11 0.72
C PRO A 9 -17.00 8.16 -0.48
N GLU A 10 -16.49 6.94 -0.32
CA GLU A 10 -16.71 5.85 -1.29
C GLU A 10 -17.38 4.63 -0.68
N ALA A 11 -17.43 4.53 0.64
CA ALA A 11 -17.89 3.33 1.32
C ALA A 11 -19.42 3.15 1.19
N ILE A 12 -19.84 1.89 1.07
CA ILE A 12 -21.24 1.49 0.98
C ILE A 12 -21.53 0.48 2.11
N HIS A 13 -22.49 0.81 2.96
CA HIS A 13 -23.02 -0.15 3.93
C HIS A 13 -23.91 -1.17 3.22
N ARG A 14 -23.53 -2.45 3.28
CA ARG A 14 -24.22 -3.57 2.62
C ARG A 14 -25.20 -4.32 3.54
N GLY A 15 -25.38 -3.83 4.77
CA GLY A 15 -26.22 -4.46 5.79
C GLY A 15 -25.42 -5.43 6.67
N SER A 16 -26.08 -6.48 7.15
CA SER A 16 -25.45 -7.52 7.96
C SER A 16 -25.53 -8.87 7.25
N ASP A 17 -24.48 -9.68 7.40
CA ASP A 17 -24.49 -11.08 6.97
C ASP A 17 -25.58 -11.85 7.75
N PRO A 18 -26.50 -12.55 7.08
CA PRO A 18 -27.61 -13.21 7.74
C PRO A 18 -27.23 -14.46 8.54
N ASN A 19 -26.06 -15.06 8.27
CA ASN A 19 -25.60 -16.27 8.94
C ASN A 19 -24.83 -15.97 10.23
N VAL A 20 -24.04 -14.90 10.23
CA VAL A 20 -23.14 -14.56 11.36
C VAL A 20 -23.40 -13.20 11.99
N GLY A 21 -24.31 -12.38 11.43
CA GLY A 21 -24.66 -11.05 11.94
C GLY A 21 -23.59 -9.97 11.71
N ALA A 22 -22.50 -10.31 11.03
CA ALA A 22 -21.39 -9.39 10.77
C ALA A 22 -21.83 -8.20 9.91
N ARG A 23 -21.44 -6.99 10.29
CA ARG A 23 -21.72 -5.78 9.48
C ARG A 23 -20.83 -5.79 8.24
N LEU A 24 -21.44 -5.66 7.07
CA LEU A 24 -20.75 -5.64 5.79
C LEU A 24 -20.61 -4.20 5.30
N THR A 25 -19.37 -3.76 5.12
CA THR A 25 -19.06 -2.46 4.51
C THR A 25 -18.13 -2.68 3.33
N GLN A 26 -18.54 -2.20 2.16
CA GLN A 26 -17.68 -2.15 1.00
C GLN A 26 -16.90 -0.83 1.05
N LEU A 27 -15.56 -0.88 1.05
CA LEU A 27 -14.71 0.31 1.27
C LEU A 27 -14.58 1.21 0.04
N THR A 28 -14.68 0.65 -1.17
CA THR A 28 -14.49 1.35 -2.44
C THR A 28 -15.70 1.18 -3.35
N SER A 29 -16.10 2.21 -4.10
CA SER A 29 -17.28 2.16 -5.00
C SER A 29 -16.96 2.39 -6.48
N GLY A 30 -15.76 2.84 -6.82
CA GLY A 30 -15.33 3.05 -8.21
C GLY A 30 -15.00 1.78 -8.98
N ALA A 31 -15.20 1.82 -10.30
CA ALA A 31 -14.81 0.77 -11.25
C ALA A 31 -13.30 0.78 -11.52
N LEU A 32 -12.51 0.42 -10.50
CA LEU A 32 -11.07 0.24 -10.59
C LEU A 32 -10.69 -1.06 -9.90
N VAL A 33 -9.60 -1.68 -10.35
CA VAL A 33 -9.03 -2.83 -9.61
C VAL A 33 -8.47 -2.28 -8.31
N SER A 34 -8.95 -2.84 -7.20
CA SER A 34 -8.44 -2.57 -5.86
C SER A 34 -7.78 -3.84 -5.35
N GLN A 35 -6.53 -3.74 -4.94
CA GLN A 35 -5.79 -4.85 -4.35
C GLN A 35 -5.76 -4.73 -2.82
N CYS A 36 -5.21 -5.73 -2.13
CA CYS A 36 -5.45 -6.08 -0.72
C CYS A 36 -6.72 -6.94 -0.49
N ILE A 37 -7.14 -7.72 -1.49
CA ILE A 37 -8.36 -8.56 -1.41
C ILE A 37 -8.17 -9.87 -0.62
N TYR A 38 -6.93 -10.30 -0.39
CA TYR A 38 -6.63 -11.57 0.29
C TYR A 38 -6.15 -11.40 1.73
N CYS A 39 -5.92 -10.17 2.19
CA CYS A 39 -5.35 -9.87 3.52
C CYS A 39 -4.06 -10.67 3.81
N GLU A 40 -3.28 -11.01 2.77
CA GLU A 40 -2.05 -11.81 2.89
C GLU A 40 -0.95 -11.06 3.65
N GLU A 41 -0.99 -9.72 3.60
CA GLU A 41 -0.18 -8.83 4.42
C GLU A 41 -1.04 -7.81 5.16
N ARG A 42 -0.53 -7.36 6.32
CA ARG A 42 -1.19 -6.38 7.18
C ARG A 42 -0.97 -4.97 6.63
N TYR A 43 -1.67 -4.60 5.56
CA TYR A 43 -1.70 -3.22 5.06
C TYR A 43 -2.57 -2.32 5.94
N THR A 44 -2.35 -2.33 7.26
CA THR A 44 -3.15 -1.56 8.21
C THR A 44 -2.28 -0.83 9.21
N SER A 45 -2.75 0.29 9.76
CA SER A 45 -2.13 0.89 10.94
C SER A 45 -2.12 -0.08 12.12
N ALA A 46 -1.24 0.18 13.09
CA ALA A 46 -1.04 -0.65 14.28
C ALA A 46 -2.31 -0.76 15.14
N ASP A 47 -3.14 0.30 15.15
CA ASP A 47 -4.45 0.35 15.80
C ASP A 47 -5.59 -0.26 14.97
N GLY A 48 -5.33 -0.64 13.72
CA GLY A 48 -6.31 -1.21 12.79
C GLY A 48 -7.29 -0.20 12.21
N ARG A 49 -7.11 1.10 12.44
CA ARG A 49 -8.00 2.15 11.92
C ARG A 49 -7.88 2.34 10.42
N TYR A 50 -6.65 2.38 9.91
CA TYR A 50 -6.37 2.66 8.52
C TYR A 50 -6.07 1.38 7.75
N ILE A 51 -6.53 1.29 6.50
CA ILE A 51 -6.18 0.22 5.56
C ILE A 51 -5.57 0.84 4.30
N ALA A 52 -4.37 0.45 3.93
CA ALA A 52 -3.76 0.79 2.65
C ALA A 52 -4.29 -0.12 1.53
N ILE A 53 -4.61 0.50 0.39
CA ILE A 53 -5.21 -0.14 -0.78
C ILE A 53 -4.44 0.33 -2.01
N LEU A 54 -4.03 -0.59 -2.88
CA LEU A 54 -3.54 -0.22 -4.20
C LEU A 54 -4.70 -0.17 -5.18
N ARG A 55 -4.77 0.90 -5.98
CA ARG A 55 -5.81 1.09 -7.00
C ARG A 55 -5.20 1.42 -8.34
N GLY A 56 -5.68 0.75 -9.38
CA GLY A 56 -5.21 0.95 -10.75
C GLY A 56 -6.15 0.38 -11.81
N PRO A 57 -5.96 0.73 -13.08
CA PRO A 57 -6.79 0.25 -14.18
C PRO A 57 -6.55 -1.24 -14.50
N THR A 58 -5.34 -1.75 -14.24
CA THR A 58 -4.90 -3.09 -14.65
C THR A 58 -4.81 -4.08 -13.50
N GLY A 59 -4.71 -3.61 -12.25
CA GLY A 59 -4.40 -4.48 -11.11
C GLY A 59 -2.97 -5.03 -11.14
N TYR A 60 -2.05 -4.35 -11.83
CA TYR A 60 -0.64 -4.73 -11.90
C TYR A 60 0.24 -3.48 -11.85
N ALA A 61 1.26 -3.53 -10.99
CA ALA A 61 2.38 -2.60 -11.00
C ALA A 61 3.25 -2.75 -12.27
N PRO A 62 3.98 -1.69 -12.69
CA PRO A 62 4.09 -0.38 -12.06
C PRO A 62 2.90 0.54 -12.38
N GLY A 63 2.72 1.56 -11.53
CA GLY A 63 1.77 2.65 -11.77
C GLY A 63 0.45 2.54 -11.01
N GLU A 64 0.35 1.62 -10.05
CA GLU A 64 -0.78 1.59 -9.12
C GLU A 64 -0.65 2.71 -8.09
N SER A 65 -1.77 3.35 -7.79
CA SER A 65 -1.84 4.43 -6.81
C SER A 65 -2.10 3.87 -5.42
N LEU A 66 -1.38 4.37 -4.42
CA LEU A 66 -1.61 4.05 -3.03
C LEU A 66 -2.72 4.93 -2.44
N TRP A 67 -3.71 4.27 -1.84
CA TRP A 67 -4.85 4.87 -1.16
C TRP A 67 -4.91 4.37 0.28
N VAL A 68 -5.58 5.12 1.13
CA VAL A 68 -5.87 4.73 2.52
C VAL A 68 -7.37 4.83 2.76
N ALA A 69 -7.96 3.79 3.33
CA ALA A 69 -9.30 3.79 3.89
C ALA A 69 -9.23 4.01 5.40
N ASP A 70 -10.08 4.91 5.92
CA ASP A 70 -10.30 5.11 7.35
C ASP A 70 -11.57 4.38 7.77
N LEU A 71 -11.42 3.35 8.61
CA LEU A 71 -12.54 2.52 9.04
C LEU A 71 -13.48 3.22 10.04
N GLU A 72 -13.00 4.23 10.77
CA GLU A 72 -13.85 4.98 11.70
C GLU A 72 -14.82 5.88 10.94
N THR A 73 -14.32 6.57 9.91
CA THR A 73 -15.09 7.56 9.15
C THR A 73 -15.70 6.98 7.88
N SER A 74 -15.30 5.76 7.49
CA SER A 74 -15.71 5.12 6.22
C SER A 74 -15.37 5.97 4.99
N GLN A 75 -14.25 6.70 5.05
CA GLN A 75 -13.74 7.52 3.96
C GLN A 75 -12.47 6.92 3.38
N VAL A 76 -12.14 7.29 2.14
CA VAL A 76 -10.87 6.94 1.49
C VAL A 76 -10.12 8.19 1.06
N ALA A 77 -8.80 8.13 0.97
CA ALA A 77 -7.97 9.22 0.47
C ALA A 77 -6.80 8.68 -0.36
N PRO A 78 -6.51 9.26 -1.54
CA PRO A 78 -5.28 8.98 -2.26
C PRO A 78 -4.09 9.61 -1.53
N THR A 79 -2.96 8.91 -1.51
CA THR A 79 -1.69 9.45 -1.00
C THR A 79 -0.96 10.32 -2.03
N GLY A 80 -1.32 10.16 -3.32
CA GLY A 80 -0.58 10.72 -4.45
C GLY A 80 0.67 9.91 -4.83
N CYS A 81 0.98 8.85 -4.09
CA CYS A 81 2.09 7.95 -4.42
C CYS A 81 1.67 6.97 -5.52
N LEU A 82 2.59 6.71 -6.45
CA LEU A 82 2.52 5.64 -7.43
C LEU A 82 3.60 4.62 -7.10
N LEU A 83 3.30 3.33 -7.21
CA LEU A 83 4.20 2.25 -6.82
C LEU A 83 4.74 1.47 -8.02
N ALA A 84 6.01 1.06 -7.93
CA ALA A 84 6.66 0.19 -8.92
C ALA A 84 6.42 -1.31 -8.64
N GLY A 85 5.86 -1.66 -7.48
CA GLY A 85 5.59 -3.03 -7.03
C GLY A 85 4.60 -3.05 -5.87
N TYR A 86 4.52 -4.18 -5.16
CA TYR A 86 3.69 -4.29 -3.97
C TYR A 86 4.42 -3.74 -2.74
N PRO A 87 3.72 -3.05 -1.82
CA PRO A 87 4.31 -2.60 -0.57
C PRO A 87 4.58 -3.78 0.35
N ALA A 88 5.50 -3.59 1.29
CA ALA A 88 5.68 -4.44 2.46
C ALA A 88 5.18 -3.68 3.69
N SER A 89 4.47 -4.38 4.58
CA SER A 89 3.97 -3.79 5.84
C SER A 89 4.75 -4.26 7.05
N ASN A 90 4.93 -3.36 8.04
CA ASN A 90 5.38 -3.77 9.36
C ASN A 90 4.20 -4.42 10.12
N PRO A 91 4.27 -5.70 10.51
CA PRO A 91 3.17 -6.35 11.23
C PRO A 91 2.87 -5.75 12.61
N PHE A 92 3.81 -4.99 13.20
CA PHE A 92 3.70 -4.43 14.55
C PHE A 92 3.73 -2.89 14.59
N GLY A 93 3.83 -2.23 13.44
CA GLY A 93 3.97 -0.77 13.34
C GLY A 93 3.05 -0.15 12.30
N ASP A 94 3.17 1.15 12.11
CA ASP A 94 2.39 1.93 11.13
C ASP A 94 3.11 2.10 9.78
N GLY A 95 4.34 1.57 9.67
CA GLY A 95 5.18 1.71 8.50
C GLY A 95 4.75 0.81 7.33
N LEU A 96 4.52 1.44 6.18
CA LEU A 96 4.35 0.81 4.87
C LEU A 96 5.52 1.18 3.97
N PHE A 97 6.22 0.17 3.45
CA PHE A 97 7.43 0.35 2.66
C PHE A 97 7.17 -0.01 1.20
N PHE A 98 7.57 0.84 0.26
CA PHE A 98 7.36 0.58 -1.16
C PHE A 98 8.39 1.26 -2.05
N GLU A 99 8.63 0.70 -3.23
CA GLU A 99 9.42 1.37 -4.25
C GLU A 99 8.53 2.38 -5.00
N ALA A 100 8.95 3.65 -5.04
CA ALA A 100 8.24 4.69 -5.78
C ALA A 100 8.34 4.43 -7.29
N ALA A 101 7.20 4.50 -7.99
CA ALA A 101 7.21 4.55 -9.45
C ALA A 101 7.81 5.88 -9.91
N GLY A 102 8.79 5.81 -10.80
CA GLY A 102 9.47 6.96 -11.37
C GLY A 102 9.87 6.74 -12.81
N THR A 103 10.20 7.83 -13.50
CA THR A 103 10.81 7.80 -14.83
C THR A 103 12.31 8.02 -14.68
N GLY A 104 13.11 6.99 -14.93
CA GLY A 104 14.57 7.04 -14.86
C GLY A 104 15.16 5.91 -14.03
N ASP A 105 16.47 5.96 -13.84
CA ASP A 105 17.22 4.86 -13.20
C ASP A 105 17.23 4.93 -11.68
N ARG A 106 16.89 6.10 -11.12
CA ARG A 106 16.84 6.30 -9.68
C ARG A 106 15.65 5.56 -9.10
N ARG A 107 15.93 4.61 -8.21
CA ARG A 107 14.92 3.84 -7.48
C ARG A 107 15.04 4.12 -6.00
N VAL A 108 13.91 4.42 -5.39
CA VAL A 108 13.87 4.85 -3.99
C VAL A 108 12.86 4.01 -3.24
N LEU A 109 13.32 3.42 -2.14
CA LEU A 109 12.45 2.84 -1.14
C LEU A 109 11.86 3.97 -0.31
N MET A 110 10.54 4.07 -0.31
CA MET A 110 9.78 5.00 0.50
C MET A 110 9.28 4.29 1.76
N ARG A 111 9.20 5.02 2.87
CA ARG A 111 8.45 4.65 4.06
C ARG A 111 7.28 5.61 4.23
N PHE A 112 6.07 5.07 4.33
CA PHE A 112 4.85 5.81 4.61
C PHE A 112 4.27 5.36 5.94
N ASP A 113 4.11 6.30 6.86
CA ASP A 113 3.49 6.09 8.15
C ASP A 113 1.97 6.28 8.05
N LEU A 114 1.22 5.20 8.22
CA LEU A 114 -0.23 5.18 8.06
C LEU A 114 -0.95 6.05 9.11
N ALA A 115 -0.39 6.18 10.32
CA ALA A 115 -1.01 6.92 11.41
C ALA A 115 -0.76 8.43 11.27
N THR A 116 0.47 8.83 10.94
CA THR A 116 0.87 10.25 10.92
C THR A 116 0.75 10.90 9.55
N TRP A 117 0.61 10.09 8.50
CA TRP A 117 0.68 10.49 7.09
C TRP A 117 2.05 11.05 6.69
N GLU A 118 3.12 10.65 7.38
CA GLU A 118 4.49 11.02 7.05
C GLU A 118 5.06 10.08 5.97
N LEU A 119 5.67 10.67 4.95
CA LEU A 119 6.31 9.99 3.83
C LEU A 119 7.79 10.38 3.78
N GLU A 120 8.69 9.41 3.77
CA GLU A 120 10.13 9.65 3.72
C GLU A 120 10.86 8.69 2.77
N GLU A 121 11.99 9.13 2.24
CA GLU A 121 12.91 8.26 1.52
C GLU A 121 13.69 7.44 2.55
N ALA A 122 13.47 6.12 2.57
CA ALA A 122 14.11 5.21 3.51
C ALA A 122 15.46 4.71 2.98
N CYS A 123 15.58 4.46 1.66
CA CYS A 123 16.80 3.93 1.05
C CYS A 123 16.88 4.22 -0.45
N ASP A 124 18.10 4.43 -0.97
CA ASP A 124 18.38 4.46 -2.40
C ASP A 124 18.65 3.02 -2.89
N LEU A 125 17.78 2.52 -3.77
CA LEU A 125 17.84 1.18 -4.36
C LEU A 125 18.49 1.17 -5.75
N SER A 126 19.05 2.30 -6.20
CA SER A 126 19.60 2.43 -7.56
C SER A 126 20.73 1.43 -7.86
N ALA A 127 21.48 1.02 -6.82
CA ALA A 127 22.54 0.01 -6.94
C ALA A 127 22.03 -1.44 -6.93
N CYS A 128 20.76 -1.70 -6.59
CA CYS A 128 20.18 -3.04 -6.56
C CYS A 128 19.77 -3.51 -7.96
N PRO A 129 19.58 -4.81 -8.25
CA PRO A 129 19.02 -5.24 -9.53
C PRO A 129 17.57 -4.73 -9.75
N ALA A 130 17.15 -4.56 -11.00
CA ALA A 130 15.83 -4.03 -11.36
C ALA A 130 14.69 -4.98 -10.97
N THR A 131 13.51 -4.43 -10.70
CA THR A 131 12.36 -5.23 -10.26
C THR A 131 11.51 -5.68 -11.44
N ARG A 132 11.08 -6.95 -11.40
CA ARG A 132 9.89 -7.43 -12.12
C ARG A 132 9.02 -8.15 -11.10
N TYR A 133 8.02 -7.45 -10.57
CA TYR A 133 7.12 -7.93 -9.51
C TYR A 133 7.82 -8.30 -8.20
N PRO A 134 8.32 -7.32 -7.44
CA PRO A 134 8.91 -7.60 -6.14
C PRO A 134 7.80 -7.92 -5.13
N VAL A 135 7.93 -9.07 -4.50
CA VAL A 135 7.34 -9.44 -3.21
C VAL A 135 8.37 -9.06 -2.16
N CYS A 136 7.94 -8.28 -1.18
CA CYS A 136 8.82 -7.66 -0.23
C CYS A 136 8.39 -7.97 1.20
N SER A 137 9.30 -7.84 2.14
CA SER A 137 9.01 -7.90 3.57
C SER A 137 9.93 -6.95 4.32
N VAL A 138 9.50 -6.50 5.48
CA VAL A 138 10.27 -5.62 6.36
C VAL A 138 10.40 -6.27 7.74
N SER A 139 11.57 -6.14 8.38
CA SER A 139 11.75 -6.63 9.73
C SER A 139 10.87 -5.84 10.72
N PRO A 140 10.42 -6.47 11.84
CA PRO A 140 9.62 -5.79 12.87
C PRO A 140 10.21 -4.49 13.41
N ASP A 141 11.54 -4.39 13.48
CA ASP A 141 12.27 -3.21 13.94
C ASP A 141 12.60 -2.21 12.83
N GLU A 142 12.08 -2.44 11.62
CA GLU A 142 12.23 -1.61 10.42
C GLU A 142 13.68 -1.41 9.94
N ARG A 143 14.63 -2.21 10.44
CA ARG A 143 16.05 -2.10 10.08
C ARG A 143 16.42 -2.84 8.80
N TYR A 144 15.62 -3.84 8.41
CA TYR A 144 15.90 -4.67 7.25
C TYR A 144 14.71 -4.69 6.32
N PHE A 145 14.98 -4.46 5.04
CA PHE A 145 14.03 -4.64 3.95
C PHE A 145 14.53 -5.78 3.06
N LEU A 146 13.66 -6.73 2.78
CA LEU A 146 13.93 -7.87 1.91
C LEU A 146 13.00 -7.79 0.71
N GLY A 147 13.55 -7.93 -0.49
CA GLY A 147 12.77 -8.04 -1.72
C GLY A 147 13.38 -9.05 -2.67
N ASN A 148 12.55 -9.77 -3.44
CA ASN A 148 13.05 -10.62 -4.52
C ASN A 148 13.30 -9.76 -5.78
N TYR A 149 14.54 -9.35 -5.96
CA TYR A 149 14.97 -8.62 -7.15
C TYR A 149 15.42 -9.61 -8.23
N ARG A 150 15.03 -9.35 -9.48
CA ARG A 150 15.53 -10.12 -10.63
C ARG A 150 16.70 -9.38 -11.27
N ILE A 151 17.80 -10.08 -11.50
CA ILE A 151 18.88 -9.52 -12.32
C ILE A 151 18.38 -9.50 -13.76
N ALA A 152 18.46 -8.35 -14.40
CA ALA A 152 18.19 -8.25 -15.83
C ALA A 152 19.32 -8.99 -16.58
N GLY A 153 19.03 -10.19 -17.09
CA GLY A 153 19.98 -11.03 -17.82
C GLY A 153 19.41 -12.41 -18.18
N ASP A 154 19.29 -12.64 -19.50
CA ASP A 154 19.07 -13.86 -20.31
C ASP A 154 18.31 -15.06 -19.71
N LEU A 155 17.03 -15.17 -20.09
CA LEU A 155 16.36 -16.46 -20.31
C LEU A 155 16.46 -16.84 -21.78
#